data_AF-A0A846QC06-F1
#
_entry.id   AF-A0A846QC06-F1
#
_cell.length_a   1.000
_cell.length_b   1.000
_cell.length_c   1.000
_cell.angle_alpha   90.00
_cell.angle_beta   90.00
_cell.angle_gamma   90.00
#
_symmetry.space_group_name_H-M   'P 1'
#
loop_
_entity.id
_entity.type
_entity.pdbx_description
1 polymer ?
#
loop_
_entity_poly.entity_id
_entity_poly.type
_entity_poly.pdbx_seq_one_letter_code
_entity_poly.pdbx_strand_id
1 'polypeptide(L)'
;MGINKQQRNYWYPKVVYKFNKESCNGCGVVIYPSYALVLPEIPILISKLNLNYWINSTKGKKLCTILYLDHIDNDDSHNDLDNFQLLCPACNHIKNPRRAGNNISKRTKTPEMERGDKQENDFREWVRKEVLRDDWIKVDDVVYGGAEYLTNFSEGKTISPETTKRYLAKMTSITGQYTIKKDYLTFKYKLPQLDEWLQRGINNRDQAIQKTRELTETYE
;
A
#
# COMPACT_ATOMS: atom_id res chain seq x y z
N MET A 1 -15.57 15.09 -12.74
CA MET A 1 -15.36 13.81 -13.47
C MET A 1 -14.40 14.18 -14.60
N GLY A 2 -14.42 13.61 -15.80
CA GLY A 2 -13.55 14.09 -16.86
C GLY A 2 -14.23 14.01 -18.22
N ILE A 3 -13.82 14.88 -19.14
CA ILE A 3 -14.36 14.98 -20.50
C ILE A 3 -14.38 13.61 -21.17
N ASN A 4 -15.57 13.19 -21.61
CA ASN A 4 -15.78 11.90 -22.26
C ASN A 4 -15.11 11.86 -23.66
N LYS A 5 -14.98 10.68 -24.25
CA LYS A 5 -14.27 10.51 -25.54
C LYS A 5 -14.90 11.31 -26.68
N GLN A 6 -16.24 11.36 -26.75
CA GLN A 6 -16.96 12.08 -27.81
C GLN A 6 -16.77 13.59 -27.68
N GLN A 7 -16.98 14.13 -26.47
CA GLN A 7 -16.74 15.54 -26.15
C GLN A 7 -15.30 15.94 -26.43
N ARG A 8 -14.33 15.09 -26.05
CA ARG A 8 -12.91 15.34 -26.32
C ARG A 8 -12.62 15.45 -27.82
N ASN A 9 -13.09 14.49 -28.60
CA ASN A 9 -12.88 14.49 -30.06
C ASN A 9 -13.51 15.72 -30.72
N TYR A 10 -14.63 16.21 -30.19
CA TYR A 10 -15.32 17.40 -30.69
C TYR A 10 -14.62 18.71 -30.30
N TRP A 11 -14.25 18.86 -29.03
CA TRP A 11 -13.72 20.11 -28.49
C TRP A 11 -12.22 20.29 -28.72
N TYR A 12 -11.45 19.20 -28.73
CA TYR A 12 -9.99 19.27 -28.80
C TYR A 12 -9.49 20.05 -30.04
N PRO A 13 -9.96 19.79 -31.28
CA PRO A 13 -9.50 20.54 -32.45
C PRO A 13 -9.83 22.04 -32.37
N LYS A 14 -11.00 22.39 -31.82
CA LYS A 14 -11.45 23.79 -31.67
C LYS A 14 -10.61 24.55 -30.66
N VAL A 15 -10.28 23.89 -29.55
CA VAL A 15 -9.46 24.44 -28.48
C VAL A 15 -8.03 24.64 -28.96
N VAL A 16 -7.46 23.66 -29.67
CA VAL A 16 -6.13 23.79 -30.30
C VAL A 16 -6.11 24.94 -31.31
N TYR A 17 -7.12 25.03 -32.17
CA TYR A 17 -7.24 26.13 -33.15
C TYR A 17 -7.28 27.50 -32.47
N LYS A 18 -8.08 27.64 -31.41
CA LYS A 18 -8.18 28.87 -30.61
C LYS A 18 -6.84 29.27 -29.98
N PHE A 19 -6.11 28.31 -29.41
CA PHE A 19 -4.83 28.59 -28.75
C PHE A 19 -3.67 28.78 -29.73
N ASN A 20 -3.89 28.56 -31.03
CA ASN A 20 -2.89 28.69 -32.12
C ASN A 20 -1.61 27.85 -31.92
N LYS A 21 -1.66 26.87 -30.99
CA LYS A 21 -0.60 25.89 -30.70
C LYS A 21 -1.12 24.82 -29.75
N GLU A 22 -0.58 23.61 -29.87
CA GLU A 22 -0.78 22.54 -28.89
C GLU A 22 0.21 22.71 -27.74
N SER A 23 -0.12 23.54 -26.74
CA SER A 23 0.73 23.74 -25.57
C SER A 23 -0.03 23.59 -24.27
N CYS A 24 0.65 23.06 -23.25
CA CYS A 24 0.13 22.99 -21.90
C CYS A 24 -0.09 24.40 -21.32
N ASN A 25 -1.31 24.73 -20.91
CA ASN A 25 -1.65 25.98 -20.23
C ASN A 25 -0.96 26.12 -18.86
N GLY A 26 -0.65 24.99 -18.19
CA GLY A 26 -0.03 25.00 -16.86
C GLY A 26 1.49 25.25 -16.86
N CYS A 27 2.24 24.64 -17.79
CA CYS A 27 3.71 24.72 -17.80
C CYS A 27 4.31 25.23 -19.12
N GLY A 28 3.46 25.55 -20.11
CA GLY A 28 3.88 26.06 -21.42
C GLY A 28 4.59 25.04 -22.33
N VAL A 29 4.63 23.76 -21.96
CA VAL A 29 5.23 22.71 -22.81
C VAL A 29 4.41 22.56 -24.09
N VAL A 30 5.07 22.75 -25.23
CA VAL A 30 4.49 22.59 -26.57
C VAL A 30 4.66 21.14 -27.01
N ILE A 31 3.58 20.54 -27.53
CA ILE A 31 3.67 19.29 -28.30
C ILE A 31 4.05 19.67 -29.71
N TYR A 32 5.22 19.24 -30.15
CA TYR A 32 5.53 19.27 -31.57
C TYR A 32 4.75 18.14 -32.23
N PRO A 33 3.94 18.41 -33.27
CA PRO A 33 3.31 17.36 -34.02
C PRO A 33 4.42 16.44 -34.55
N SER A 34 4.27 15.14 -34.33
CA SER A 34 5.17 14.09 -34.85
C SER A 34 5.31 14.09 -36.38
N TYR A 35 4.57 14.96 -37.08
CA TYR A 35 4.64 15.20 -38.51
C TYR A 35 5.78 16.16 -38.94
N ALA A 36 6.48 16.82 -38.01
CA ALA A 36 7.58 17.74 -38.35
C ALA A 36 8.95 17.07 -38.58
N LEU A 37 9.04 15.74 -38.55
CA LEU A 37 10.25 14.99 -38.88
C LEU A 37 10.08 14.25 -40.22
N VAL A 38 9.86 15.01 -41.29
CA VAL A 38 10.19 14.55 -42.65
C VAL A 38 11.60 15.07 -42.96
N LEU A 39 12.60 14.43 -42.35
CA LEU A 39 13.96 14.37 -42.90
C LEU A 39 14.17 12.90 -43.32
N PRO A 40 14.56 12.62 -44.57
CA PRO A 40 14.33 11.31 -45.19
C PRO A 40 15.26 10.17 -44.78
N GLU A 41 16.03 10.24 -43.67
CA GLU A 41 17.10 9.25 -43.44
C GLU A 41 17.16 8.60 -42.05
N ILE A 42 16.11 8.61 -41.22
CA ILE A 42 16.09 7.73 -40.03
C ILE A 42 14.72 7.07 -39.76
N PRO A 43 14.28 6.06 -40.55
CA PRO A 43 13.11 5.26 -40.19
C PRO A 43 13.44 3.77 -40.09
N ILE A 44 14.35 3.33 -39.19
CA ILE A 44 14.53 1.87 -38.93
C ILE A 44 14.57 1.47 -37.43
N LEU A 45 14.76 2.39 -36.48
CA LEU A 45 15.02 1.98 -35.08
C LEU A 45 13.88 2.18 -34.07
N ILE A 46 12.77 2.83 -34.41
CA ILE A 46 11.75 3.20 -33.40
C ILE A 46 10.67 2.12 -33.23
N SER A 47 10.45 1.21 -34.19
CA SER A 47 9.42 0.16 -34.07
C SER A 47 9.86 -1.07 -33.26
N LYS A 48 11.15 -1.22 -32.95
CA LYS A 48 11.68 -2.39 -32.21
C LYS A 48 12.05 -2.13 -30.75
N LEU A 49 12.01 -0.87 -30.31
CA LEU A 49 12.33 -0.53 -28.94
C LEU A 49 11.09 0.07 -28.30
N ASN A 50 10.53 -0.67 -27.35
CA ASN A 50 9.51 -0.27 -26.39
C ASN A 50 10.08 0.82 -25.44
N LEU A 51 10.60 1.90 -26.03
CA LEU A 51 11.29 2.97 -25.34
C LEU A 51 10.26 4.02 -24.96
N ASN A 52 9.87 3.97 -23.69
CA ASN A 52 9.47 5.16 -22.95
C ASN A 52 10.64 6.17 -22.99
N TYR A 53 10.76 6.88 -24.10
CA TYR A 53 11.88 7.80 -24.33
C TYR A 53 11.66 9.06 -23.47
N TRP A 54 12.26 9.05 -22.28
CA TRP A 54 12.70 10.26 -21.61
C TRP A 54 13.85 10.85 -22.44
N ILE A 55 13.52 11.57 -23.51
CA ILE A 55 14.51 12.42 -24.17
C ILE A 55 14.74 13.61 -23.24
N ASN A 56 15.94 13.67 -22.66
CA ASN A 56 16.43 14.81 -21.92
C ASN A 56 16.54 16.02 -22.86
N SER A 57 15.47 16.82 -22.93
CA SER A 57 15.54 18.17 -23.50
C SER A 57 16.48 18.99 -22.61
N THR A 58 17.46 19.65 -23.24
CA THR A 58 18.62 20.36 -22.67
C THR A 58 18.29 21.57 -21.77
N LYS A 59 17.09 21.66 -21.20
CA LYS A 59 16.69 22.64 -20.18
C LYS A 59 15.74 22.05 -19.12
N GLY A 60 15.81 20.74 -18.85
CA GLY A 60 14.99 20.08 -17.82
C GLY A 60 13.47 20.06 -18.11
N LYS A 61 13.05 20.41 -19.33
CA LYS A 61 11.64 20.37 -19.73
C LYS A 61 11.30 18.97 -20.24
N LYS A 62 10.53 18.21 -19.45
CA LYS A 62 9.95 16.94 -19.89
C LYS A 62 9.19 17.13 -21.20
N LEU A 63 9.58 16.39 -22.24
CA LEU A 63 8.79 16.28 -23.46
C LEU A 63 7.49 15.56 -23.11
N CYS A 64 6.39 16.31 -23.15
CA CYS A 64 5.06 15.74 -23.02
C CYS A 64 4.56 15.39 -24.41
N THR A 65 4.20 14.13 -24.63
CA THR A 65 3.70 13.64 -25.93
C THR A 65 2.18 13.71 -26.05
N ILE A 66 1.47 14.01 -24.96
CA ILE A 66 0.00 14.05 -24.90
C ILE A 66 -0.45 15.24 -24.04
N LEU A 67 -1.45 15.99 -24.52
CA LEU A 67 -2.20 16.98 -23.74
C LEU A 67 -3.60 16.44 -23.43
N TYR A 68 -4.04 16.65 -22.21
CA TYR A 68 -5.41 16.41 -21.77
C TYR A 68 -6.22 17.69 -21.93
N LEU A 69 -7.38 17.58 -22.57
CA LEU A 69 -8.39 18.61 -22.50
C LEU A 69 -9.06 18.53 -21.13
N ASP A 70 -9.18 19.67 -20.46
CA ASP A 70 -9.76 19.79 -19.12
C ASP A 70 -10.51 21.12 -18.99
N HIS A 71 -11.48 21.19 -18.08
CA HIS A 71 -12.19 22.44 -17.77
C HIS A 71 -11.34 23.31 -16.83
N ILE A 72 -11.47 24.64 -16.84
CA ILE A 72 -10.73 25.51 -15.92
C ILE A 72 -11.31 25.43 -14.51
N ASP A 73 -12.64 25.48 -14.42
CA ASP A 73 -13.42 25.48 -13.18
C ASP A 73 -13.72 24.09 -12.57
N ASN A 74 -13.34 23.00 -13.25
CA ASN A 74 -13.68 21.61 -12.89
C ASN A 74 -15.20 21.28 -12.97
N ASP A 75 -16.01 22.09 -13.67
CA ASP A 75 -17.42 21.81 -13.91
C ASP A 75 -17.64 21.17 -15.30
N ASP A 76 -18.04 19.89 -15.30
CA ASP A 76 -18.26 19.12 -16.52
C ASP A 76 -19.46 19.64 -17.37
N SER A 77 -20.31 20.50 -16.80
CA SER A 77 -21.47 21.09 -17.48
C SER A 77 -21.15 22.37 -18.27
N HIS A 78 -20.08 23.08 -17.90
CA HIS A 78 -19.68 24.35 -18.52
C HIS A 78 -18.82 24.14 -19.78
N ASN A 79 -19.49 23.92 -20.92
CA ASN A 79 -18.86 23.55 -22.19
C ASN A 79 -18.50 24.75 -23.09
N ASP A 80 -18.23 25.91 -22.50
CA ASP A 80 -17.79 27.09 -23.23
C ASP A 80 -16.33 26.96 -23.67
N LEU A 81 -16.01 27.45 -24.87
CA LEU A 81 -14.64 27.41 -25.40
C LEU A 81 -13.62 28.16 -24.53
N ASP A 82 -14.07 29.12 -23.74
CA ASP A 82 -13.26 29.87 -22.77
C ASP A 82 -12.98 29.10 -21.48
N ASN A 83 -13.79 28.08 -21.16
CA ASN A 83 -13.60 27.24 -19.98
C ASN A 83 -12.70 26.03 -20.24
N PHE A 84 -12.18 25.85 -21.46
CA PHE A 84 -11.26 24.74 -21.75
C PHE A 84 -9.79 25.13 -21.65
N GLN A 85 -8.98 24.20 -21.16
CA GLN A 85 -7.52 24.28 -21.13
C GLN A 85 -6.90 22.94 -21.56
N LEU A 86 -5.68 23.02 -22.09
CA LEU A 86 -4.85 21.87 -22.41
C LEU A 86 -3.81 21.69 -21.31
N LEU A 87 -3.76 20.52 -20.68
CA LEU A 87 -2.82 20.24 -19.60
C LEU A 87 -1.98 19.00 -19.91
N CYS A 88 -0.67 19.08 -19.67
CA CYS A 88 0.17 17.90 -19.71
C CYS A 88 -0.17 16.95 -18.54
N PRO A 89 0.26 15.67 -18.58
CA PRO A 89 -0.04 14.72 -17.52
C PRO A 89 0.36 15.21 -16.13
N ALA A 90 1.49 15.90 -16.02
CA ALA A 90 1.98 16.43 -14.75
C ALA A 90 1.08 17.57 -14.23
N CYS A 91 0.78 18.57 -15.06
CA CYS A 91 -0.10 19.68 -14.67
C CYS A 91 -1.52 19.22 -14.39
N ASN A 92 -2.06 18.28 -15.17
CA ASN A 92 -3.36 17.69 -14.91
C ASN A 92 -3.37 16.92 -13.57
N HIS A 93 -2.30 16.23 -13.21
CA HIS A 93 -2.22 15.54 -11.91
C HIS A 93 -2.15 16.49 -10.71
N ILE A 94 -1.50 17.65 -10.89
CA ILE A 94 -1.45 18.70 -9.86
C ILE A 94 -2.83 19.31 -9.66
N LYS A 95 -3.54 19.61 -10.75
CA LYS A 95 -4.91 20.17 -10.70
C LYS A 95 -5.95 19.17 -10.21
N ASN A 96 -5.87 17.93 -10.71
CA ASN A 96 -6.82 16.85 -10.46
C ASN A 96 -6.09 15.65 -9.80
N PRO A 97 -5.70 15.77 -8.51
CA PRO A 97 -5.04 14.69 -7.81
C PRO A 97 -5.98 13.48 -7.71
N ARG A 98 -5.60 12.35 -8.32
CA ARG A 98 -6.38 11.10 -8.38
C ARG A 98 -6.77 10.53 -6.99
N ARG A 99 -6.23 11.08 -5.91
CA ARG A 99 -6.39 10.60 -4.53
C ARG A 99 -6.64 11.73 -3.51
N ALA A 100 -7.16 12.88 -3.95
CA ALA A 100 -7.38 14.06 -3.09
C ALA A 100 -8.21 13.80 -1.82
N GLY A 101 -8.97 12.69 -1.76
CA GLY A 101 -9.78 12.30 -0.59
C GLY A 101 -9.24 11.13 0.25
N ASN A 102 -8.10 10.52 -0.09
CA ASN A 102 -7.55 9.42 0.71
C ASN A 102 -6.75 9.96 1.89
N ASN A 103 -7.44 10.55 2.88
CA ASN A 103 -6.89 10.57 4.23
C ASN A 103 -6.77 9.10 4.66
N ILE A 104 -5.57 8.53 4.51
CA ILE A 104 -5.27 7.15 4.92
C ILE A 104 -5.66 6.94 6.39
N SER A 105 -5.58 8.01 7.20
CA SER A 105 -6.00 8.07 8.60
C SER A 105 -7.51 7.96 8.86
N LYS A 106 -8.38 8.10 7.83
CA LYS A 106 -9.84 8.05 7.97
C LYS A 106 -10.50 6.86 7.25
N ARG A 107 -9.73 5.87 6.78
CA ARG A 107 -10.33 4.66 6.24
C ARG A 107 -10.95 3.85 7.36
N THR A 108 -12.28 3.80 7.40
CA THR A 108 -13.02 2.84 8.22
C THR A 108 -12.54 1.43 7.87
N LYS A 109 -12.14 0.64 8.88
CA LYS A 109 -11.74 -0.74 8.64
C LYS A 109 -12.93 -1.49 8.05
N THR A 110 -12.68 -2.31 7.03
CA THR A 110 -13.73 -3.20 6.54
C THR A 110 -13.90 -4.36 7.54
N PRO A 111 -15.07 -5.01 7.58
CA PRO A 111 -15.27 -6.18 8.44
C PRO A 111 -14.24 -7.30 8.19
N GLU A 112 -13.67 -7.40 6.99
CA GLU A 112 -12.59 -8.33 6.66
C GLU A 112 -11.27 -7.94 7.33
N MET A 113 -10.96 -6.63 7.35
CA MET A 113 -9.76 -6.11 8.02
C MET A 113 -9.84 -6.32 9.52
N GLU A 114 -10.98 -6.01 10.14
CA GLU A 114 -11.17 -6.21 11.58
C GLU A 114 -11.06 -7.68 11.96
N ARG A 115 -11.63 -8.58 11.14
CA ARG A 115 -11.47 -10.03 11.33
C ARG A 115 -10.02 -10.47 11.19
N GLY A 116 -9.30 -9.96 10.20
CA GLY A 116 -7.87 -10.25 10.03
C GLY A 116 -7.04 -9.82 11.23
N ASP A 117 -7.28 -8.61 11.73
CA ASP A 117 -6.62 -8.07 12.92
C ASP A 117 -6.91 -8.93 14.15
N LYS A 118 -8.18 -9.30 14.37
CA LYS A 118 -8.59 -10.17 15.48
C LYS A 118 -7.90 -11.53 15.42
N GLN A 119 -7.92 -12.18 14.26
CA GLN A 119 -7.28 -13.50 14.07
C GLN A 119 -5.76 -13.45 14.28
N GLU A 120 -5.10 -12.39 13.81
CA GLU A 120 -3.67 -12.22 14.04
C GLU A 120 -3.37 -11.99 15.54
N ASN A 121 -4.20 -11.22 16.25
CA ASN A 121 -4.05 -10.99 17.68
C ASN A 121 -4.28 -12.26 18.51
N ASP A 122 -5.33 -13.03 18.19
CA ASP A 122 -5.63 -14.30 18.85
C ASP A 122 -4.48 -15.30 18.67
N PHE A 123 -3.90 -15.35 17.46
CA PHE A 123 -2.71 -16.16 17.19
C PHE A 123 -1.50 -15.72 18.01
N ARG A 124 -1.23 -14.41 18.07
CA ARG A 124 -0.11 -13.84 18.83
C ARG A 124 -0.20 -14.20 20.31
N GLU A 125 -1.39 -14.06 20.90
CA GLU A 125 -1.61 -14.38 22.30
C GLU A 125 -1.49 -15.88 22.58
N TRP A 126 -1.97 -16.73 21.66
CA TRP A 126 -1.77 -18.17 21.75
C TRP A 126 -0.27 -18.54 21.74
N VAL A 127 0.49 -18.06 20.76
CA VAL A 127 1.94 -18.30 20.68
C VAL A 127 2.64 -17.81 21.94
N ARG A 128 2.26 -16.63 22.46
CA ARG A 128 2.83 -16.10 23.70
C ARG A 128 2.64 -17.04 24.87
N LYS A 129 1.43 -17.59 25.06
CA LYS A 129 1.13 -18.55 26.12
C LYS A 129 1.91 -19.85 25.98
N GLU A 130 2.02 -20.37 24.76
CA GLU A 130 2.77 -21.60 24.49
C GLU A 130 4.27 -21.43 24.76
N VAL A 131 4.88 -20.34 24.27
CA VAL A 131 6.30 -20.06 24.52
C VAL A 131 6.56 -19.77 25.99
N LEU A 132 5.64 -19.09 26.70
CA LEU A 132 5.77 -18.87 28.15
C LEU A 132 5.64 -20.17 28.97
N ARG A 133 4.99 -21.20 28.42
CA ARG A 133 4.80 -22.47 29.12
C ARG A 133 6.06 -23.32 29.08
N ASP A 134 6.65 -23.45 27.89
CA ASP A 134 7.71 -24.43 27.62
C ASP A 134 9.06 -23.78 27.26
N ASP A 135 9.19 -22.45 27.37
CA ASP A 135 10.30 -21.57 26.92
C ASP A 135 10.59 -21.59 25.39
N TRP A 136 10.15 -22.65 24.73
CA TRP A 136 10.31 -22.91 23.33
C TRP A 136 9.14 -23.73 22.80
N ILE A 137 8.91 -23.62 21.50
CA ILE A 137 7.93 -24.44 20.78
C ILE A 137 8.49 -24.71 19.38
N LYS A 138 8.25 -25.89 18.80
CA LYS A 138 8.68 -26.16 17.43
C LYS A 138 7.91 -25.27 16.46
N VAL A 139 8.61 -24.79 15.43
CA VAL A 139 8.00 -23.92 14.40
C VAL A 139 6.83 -24.62 13.70
N ASP A 140 6.95 -25.91 13.42
CA ASP A 140 5.85 -26.68 12.82
C ASP A 140 4.63 -26.76 13.75
N ASP A 141 4.84 -26.97 15.04
CA ASP A 141 3.75 -27.00 16.03
C ASP A 141 3.06 -25.63 16.14
N VAL A 142 3.82 -24.52 16.01
CA VAL A 142 3.24 -23.17 15.92
C VAL A 142 2.40 -22.99 14.67
N VAL A 143 2.88 -23.47 13.53
CA VAL A 143 2.22 -23.30 12.24
C VAL A 143 0.95 -24.14 12.16
N TYR A 144 1.04 -25.44 12.42
CA TYR A 144 -0.08 -26.37 12.32
C TYR A 144 -0.98 -26.31 13.54
N GLY A 145 -0.42 -26.31 14.74
CA GLY A 145 -1.19 -26.18 15.99
C GLY A 145 -1.88 -24.83 16.10
N GLY A 146 -1.26 -23.75 15.64
CA GLY A 146 -1.91 -22.45 15.60
C GLY A 146 -3.04 -22.37 14.58
N ALA A 147 -2.92 -23.07 13.44
CA ALA A 147 -3.98 -23.13 12.44
C ALA A 147 -5.21 -23.88 12.98
N GLU A 148 -4.95 -24.98 13.69
CA GLU A 148 -5.97 -25.76 14.39
C GLU A 148 -6.62 -24.97 15.52
N TYR A 149 -5.82 -24.29 16.35
CA TYR A 149 -6.31 -23.43 17.42
C TYR A 149 -7.27 -22.36 16.88
N LEU A 150 -6.85 -21.59 15.87
CA LEU A 150 -7.69 -20.54 15.32
C LEU A 150 -8.96 -21.07 14.64
N THR A 151 -8.90 -22.27 14.08
CA THR A 151 -10.08 -22.93 13.47
C THR A 151 -11.12 -23.31 14.51
N ASN A 152 -10.68 -23.82 15.67
CA ASN A 152 -11.57 -24.20 16.78
C ASN A 152 -12.24 -22.98 17.46
N PHE A 153 -11.59 -21.82 17.44
CA PHE A 153 -12.11 -20.57 18.02
C PHE A 153 -12.89 -19.70 17.03
N SER A 154 -12.63 -19.82 15.73
CA SER A 154 -13.31 -19.04 14.70
C SER A 154 -14.54 -19.79 14.18
N GLU A 155 -15.73 -19.43 14.68
CA GLU A 155 -17.09 -19.88 14.28
C GLU A 155 -17.20 -20.45 12.84
N GLY A 156 -16.76 -21.71 12.63
CA GLY A 156 -16.87 -22.43 11.37
C GLY A 156 -15.89 -22.04 10.25
N LYS A 157 -14.78 -21.34 10.52
CA LYS A 157 -13.80 -20.97 9.47
C LYS A 157 -12.41 -21.56 9.70
N THR A 158 -12.01 -22.47 8.82
CA THR A 158 -10.67 -23.05 8.80
C THR A 158 -9.62 -22.02 8.41
N ILE A 159 -8.61 -21.86 9.26
CA ILE A 159 -7.42 -21.07 8.93
C ILE A 159 -6.36 -21.99 8.34
N SER A 160 -5.78 -21.57 7.20
CA SER A 160 -4.72 -22.35 6.57
C SER A 160 -3.39 -22.23 7.33
N PRO A 161 -2.56 -23.30 7.36
CA PRO A 161 -1.19 -23.21 7.85
C PRO A 161 -0.35 -22.12 7.18
N GLU A 162 -0.67 -21.79 5.93
CA GLU A 162 0.02 -20.71 5.21
C GLU A 162 -0.29 -19.31 5.77
N THR A 163 -1.44 -19.15 6.43
CA THR A 163 -1.80 -17.90 7.11
C THR A 163 -1.04 -17.76 8.43
N THR A 164 -0.96 -18.84 9.22
CA THR A 164 -0.18 -18.83 10.46
C THR A 164 1.31 -18.66 10.21
N LYS A 165 1.87 -19.24 9.14
CA LYS A 165 3.25 -18.95 8.69
C LYS A 165 3.48 -17.46 8.45
N ARG A 166 2.54 -16.77 7.80
CA ARG A 166 2.65 -15.32 7.56
C ARG A 166 2.61 -14.52 8.85
N TYR A 167 1.76 -14.89 9.80
CA TYR A 167 1.73 -14.28 11.13
C TYR A 167 3.04 -14.51 11.88
N LEU A 168 3.53 -15.75 11.87
CA LEU A 168 4.80 -16.11 12.49
C LEU A 168 5.98 -15.33 11.90
N ALA A 169 6.01 -15.16 10.57
CA ALA A 169 7.02 -14.35 9.90
C ALA A 169 7.03 -12.88 10.37
N LYS A 170 5.86 -12.29 10.63
CA LYS A 170 5.77 -10.94 11.25
C LYS A 170 6.32 -10.95 12.67
N MET A 171 5.97 -11.95 13.47
CA MET A 171 6.38 -12.08 14.88
C MET A 171 7.88 -12.36 15.06
N THR A 172 8.53 -12.90 14.03
CA THR A 172 9.97 -13.23 13.99
C THR A 172 10.78 -12.25 13.14
N SER A 173 10.14 -11.18 12.66
CA SER A 173 10.82 -10.08 11.97
C SER A 173 11.85 -9.39 12.86
N ILE A 174 12.64 -8.48 12.30
CA ILE A 174 13.66 -7.74 13.07
C ILE A 174 13.09 -7.01 14.30
N THR A 175 11.86 -6.49 14.17
CA THR A 175 11.10 -5.83 15.26
C THR A 175 10.20 -6.81 16.04
N GLY A 176 10.16 -8.07 15.62
CA GLY A 176 9.44 -9.14 16.27
C GLY A 176 10.01 -9.52 17.64
N GLN A 177 9.15 -10.06 18.50
CA GLN A 177 9.50 -10.46 19.87
C GLN A 177 10.16 -11.84 19.94
N TYR A 178 10.10 -12.61 18.86
CA TYR A 178 10.54 -14.00 18.83
C TYR A 178 11.71 -14.19 17.87
N THR A 179 12.49 -15.25 18.10
CA THR A 179 13.55 -15.71 17.21
C THR A 179 13.41 -17.21 16.98
N ILE A 180 13.81 -17.67 15.80
CA ILE A 180 13.87 -19.09 15.47
C ILE A 180 15.32 -19.56 15.65
N LYS A 181 15.55 -20.62 16.42
CA LYS A 181 16.85 -21.28 16.62
C LYS A 181 16.68 -22.78 16.39
N LYS A 182 17.34 -23.35 15.37
CA LYS A 182 17.29 -24.79 15.06
C LYS A 182 15.85 -25.34 15.07
N ASP A 183 14.95 -24.63 14.39
CA ASP A 183 13.51 -24.96 14.27
C ASP A 183 12.63 -24.77 15.51
N TYR A 184 13.17 -24.15 16.56
CA TYR A 184 12.40 -23.76 17.74
C TYR A 184 12.18 -22.25 17.80
N LEU A 185 10.94 -21.86 18.03
CA LEU A 185 10.56 -20.49 18.35
C LEU A 185 10.81 -20.23 19.85
N THR A 186 11.48 -19.13 20.16
CA THR A 186 11.72 -18.68 21.54
C THR A 186 11.70 -17.15 21.62
N PHE A 187 11.62 -16.58 22.82
CA PHE A 187 11.72 -15.13 22.99
C PHE A 187 13.11 -14.63 22.56
N LYS A 188 13.12 -13.50 21.84
CA LYS A 188 14.36 -12.84 21.39
C LYS A 188 15.15 -12.28 22.56
N TYR A 189 14.44 -11.74 23.55
CA TYR A 189 14.99 -11.24 24.79
C TYR A 189 14.42 -12.09 25.92
N LYS A 190 15.28 -12.65 26.77
CA LYS A 190 14.81 -13.26 28.02
C LYS A 190 14.06 -12.17 28.79
N LEU A 191 12.80 -12.42 29.13
CA LEU A 191 12.03 -11.51 29.97
C LEU A 191 12.72 -11.47 31.34
N PRO A 192 13.36 -10.35 31.74
CA PRO A 192 14.11 -10.28 33.00
C PRO A 192 13.22 -10.57 34.21
N GLN A 193 11.93 -10.31 34.07
CA GLN A 193 10.91 -10.46 35.11
C GLN A 193 10.47 -11.92 35.31
N LEU A 194 10.64 -12.81 34.32
CA LEU A 194 10.22 -14.21 34.43
C LEU A 194 11.15 -14.99 35.39
N ASP A 195 12.45 -14.75 35.29
CA ASP A 195 13.46 -15.28 36.22
C ASP A 195 13.23 -14.75 37.64
N GLU A 196 12.86 -13.47 37.78
CA GLU A 196 12.55 -12.86 39.07
C GLU A 196 11.25 -13.42 39.71
N TRP A 197 10.26 -13.80 38.90
CA TRP A 197 9.00 -14.38 39.39
C TRP A 197 9.14 -15.86 39.77
N LEU A 198 9.94 -16.63 39.02
CA LEU A 198 10.30 -18.00 39.37
C LEU A 198 11.16 -18.05 40.65
N GLN A 199 12.09 -17.10 40.83
CA GLN A 199 12.90 -16.98 42.05
C GLN A 199 12.10 -16.57 43.30
N ARG A 200 10.96 -15.88 43.14
CA ARG A 200 10.08 -15.49 44.24
C ARG A 200 9.11 -16.59 44.71
N GLY A 201 9.24 -17.82 44.20
CA GLY A 201 8.51 -18.98 44.71
C GLY A 201 7.00 -18.93 44.50
N ILE A 202 6.53 -18.25 43.45
CA ILE A 202 5.11 -18.30 43.04
C ILE A 202 4.85 -19.68 42.43
N ASN A 203 4.68 -20.68 43.29
CA ASN A 203 4.45 -22.07 42.90
C ASN A 203 3.01 -22.33 42.42
N ASN A 204 2.19 -21.29 42.34
CA ASN A 204 0.82 -21.42 41.87
C ASN A 204 0.61 -20.64 40.57
N ARG A 205 0.59 -21.41 39.47
CA ARG A 205 0.59 -20.99 38.06
C ARG A 205 -0.54 -20.01 37.73
N ASP A 206 -1.68 -20.13 38.40
CA ASP A 206 -2.84 -19.24 38.20
C ASP A 206 -2.59 -17.82 38.74
N GLN A 207 -1.77 -17.66 39.78
CA GLN A 207 -1.43 -16.34 40.34
C GLN A 207 -0.45 -15.57 39.46
N ALA A 208 0.45 -16.27 38.76
CA ALA A 208 1.35 -15.65 37.78
C ALA A 208 0.56 -15.13 36.56
N ILE A 209 -0.44 -15.89 36.09
CA ILE A 209 -1.32 -15.48 34.99
C ILE A 209 -2.18 -14.28 35.39
N GLN A 210 -2.71 -14.25 36.62
CA GLN A 210 -3.48 -13.11 37.16
C GLN A 210 -2.63 -11.83 37.24
N LYS A 211 -1.43 -11.90 37.81
CA LYS A 211 -0.50 -10.73 37.90
C LYS A 211 -0.05 -10.22 36.54
N THR A 212 0.11 -11.11 35.56
CA THR A 212 0.47 -10.70 34.20
C THR A 212 -0.64 -9.89 33.54
N ARG A 213 -1.92 -10.22 33.81
CA ARG A 213 -3.08 -9.46 33.34
C ARG A 213 -3.16 -8.07 33.98
N GLU A 214 -2.96 -7.98 35.29
CA GLU A 214 -2.95 -6.71 36.05
C GLU A 214 -1.84 -5.75 35.57
N LEU A 215 -0.68 -6.29 35.18
CA LEU A 215 0.43 -5.50 34.64
C LEU A 215 0.22 -5.07 33.18
N THR A 216 -0.60 -5.76 32.39
CA THR A 216 -0.90 -5.33 31.01
C THR A 216 -2.01 -4.28 30.94
N GLU A 217 -2.95 -4.29 31.88
CA GLU A 217 -4.04 -3.29 31.97
C GLU A 217 -3.57 -1.92 32.49
N THR A 218 -2.36 -1.83 33.04
CA THR A 218 -1.77 -0.56 33.51
C THR A 218 -0.96 0.19 32.44
N TYR A 219 -0.81 -0.39 31.24
CA TYR A 219 -0.10 0.20 30.10
C TYR A 219 -0.99 0.47 28.87
N GLU A 220 -2.32 0.37 29.00
CA GLU A 220 -3.32 0.91 28.07
C GLU A 220 -3.89 2.23 28.59
#